data_AF-D9PM63-F1
#
_entry.id   AF-D9PM63-F1
#
_cell.length_a   1.000
_cell.length_b   1.000
_cell.length_c   1.000
_cell.angle_alpha   90.00
_cell.angle_beta   90.00
_cell.angle_gamma   90.00
#
_symmetry.space_group_name_H-M   'P 1'
#
loop_
_entity.id
_entity.type
_entity.pdbx_description
1 polymer ?
#
loop_
_entity_poly.entity_id
_entity_poly.type
_entity_poly.pdbx_seq_one_letter_code
_entity_poly.pdbx_strand_id
1 'polypeptide(L)'
;MKAVTIRGVDQEVAKKLKSTAAKQGKSINQVALECIKKNLGLEKRKKYSCEYNDLDDLFGTWSKDEFNRIHNKIDRERGIDPELWK
;
A
#
# COMPACT_ATOMS: atom_id res chain seq x y z
N MET A 1 27.43 9.01 -13.84
CA MET A 1 26.90 9.78 -14.99
C MET A 1 26.77 11.24 -14.59
N LYS A 2 26.88 12.16 -15.56
CA LYS A 2 26.52 13.58 -15.36
C LYS A 2 25.02 13.70 -15.03
N ALA A 3 24.61 14.85 -14.51
CA ALA A 3 23.21 15.16 -14.23
C ALA A 3 22.34 15.01 -15.49
N VAL A 4 21.20 14.34 -15.35
CA VAL A 4 20.18 14.20 -16.41
C VAL A 4 19.00 15.09 -16.04
N THR A 5 18.58 15.95 -16.96
CA THR A 5 17.41 16.82 -16.76
C THR A 5 16.23 16.27 -17.55
N ILE A 6 15.16 15.90 -16.86
CA ILE A 6 13.90 15.47 -17.48
C ILE A 6 13.11 16.73 -17.86
N ARG A 7 12.92 16.97 -19.16
CA ARG A 7 12.14 18.10 -19.69
C ARG A 7 10.70 17.66 -19.98
N GLY A 8 9.77 18.61 -19.97
CA GLY A 8 8.36 18.35 -20.30
C GLY A 8 7.56 17.67 -19.19
N VAL A 9 8.03 17.74 -17.94
CA VAL A 9 7.23 17.29 -16.78
C VAL A 9 6.10 18.29 -16.57
N ASP A 10 4.87 17.85 -16.78
CA ASP A 10 3.68 18.67 -16.53
C ASP A 10 3.45 18.89 -15.03
N GLN A 11 2.55 19.82 -14.71
CA GLN A 11 2.30 20.20 -13.33
C GLN A 11 1.67 19.07 -12.51
N GLU A 12 0.88 18.21 -13.15
CA GLU A 12 0.24 17.06 -12.51
C GLU A 12 1.27 16.01 -12.09
N VAL A 13 2.17 15.61 -13.00
CA VAL A 13 3.26 14.67 -12.70
C VAL A 13 4.19 15.26 -11.65
N ALA A 14 4.53 16.56 -11.73
CA ALA A 14 5.36 17.21 -10.72
C ALA A 14 4.73 17.18 -9.32
N LYS A 15 3.41 17.43 -9.21
CA LYS A 15 2.67 17.35 -7.94
C LYS A 15 2.66 15.92 -7.41
N LYS A 16 2.35 14.94 -8.27
CA LYS A 16 2.26 13.53 -7.88
C LYS A 16 3.61 12.96 -7.47
N LEU A 17 4.70 13.36 -8.14
CA LEU A 17 6.05 12.99 -7.77
C LEU A 17 6.44 13.54 -6.40
N LYS A 18 6.10 14.82 -6.12
CA LYS A 18 6.32 15.43 -4.80
C LYS A 18 5.52 14.75 -3.70
N SER A 19 4.23 14.47 -3.92
CA SER A 19 3.42 13.79 -2.90
C SER A 19 3.91 12.38 -2.63
N THR A 20 4.35 11.67 -3.67
CA THR A 20 4.89 10.30 -3.55
C THR A 20 6.21 10.31 -2.78
N ALA A 21 7.09 11.27 -3.06
CA ALA A 21 8.34 11.47 -2.32
C ALA A 21 8.08 11.77 -0.83
N ALA A 22 7.11 12.64 -0.53
CA ALA A 22 6.72 12.94 0.85
C ALA A 22 6.14 11.71 1.58
N LYS A 23 5.24 10.96 0.93
CA LYS A 23 4.64 9.74 1.51
C LYS A 23 5.69 8.66 1.79
N GLN A 24 6.69 8.52 0.92
CA GLN A 24 7.74 7.50 1.08
C GLN A 24 8.93 7.96 1.93
N GLY A 25 8.96 9.23 2.38
CA GLY A 25 10.11 9.79 3.09
C GLY A 25 11.39 9.85 2.25
N LYS A 26 11.27 9.92 0.91
CA LYS A 26 12.39 9.89 -0.03
C LYS A 26 12.57 11.23 -0.73
N SER A 27 13.76 11.47 -1.29
CA SER A 27 13.97 12.63 -2.16
C SER A 27 13.23 12.45 -3.50
N ILE A 28 12.81 13.56 -4.11
CA ILE A 28 12.17 13.56 -5.44
C ILE A 28 13.04 12.86 -6.48
N ASN A 29 14.35 13.09 -6.44
CA ASN A 29 15.31 12.46 -7.35
C ASN A 29 15.35 10.94 -7.17
N GLN A 30 15.30 10.45 -5.93
CA GLN A 30 15.29 9.02 -5.65
C GLN A 30 14.01 8.36 -6.19
N VAL A 31 12.85 8.97 -5.97
CA VAL A 31 11.58 8.47 -6.52
C VAL A 31 11.60 8.47 -8.05
N ALA A 32 12.12 9.53 -8.68
CA ALA A 32 12.24 9.59 -10.14
C ALA A 32 13.14 8.46 -10.69
N LEU A 33 14.28 8.21 -10.05
CA LEU A 33 15.18 7.12 -10.41
C LEU A 33 14.55 5.74 -10.22
N GLU A 34 13.80 5.53 -9.13
CA GLU A 34 13.05 4.29 -8.89
C GLU A 34 11.99 4.06 -9.96
N CYS A 35 11.21 5.10 -10.33
CA CYS A 35 10.24 5.02 -11.43
C CYS A 35 10.90 4.65 -12.76
N ILE A 36 12.06 5.24 -13.09
CA ILE A 36 12.80 4.91 -14.32
C ILE A 36 13.30 3.48 -14.27
N LYS A 37 13.94 3.05 -13.18
CA LYS A 37 14.44 1.67 -13.01
C LYS A 37 13.31 0.64 -13.10
N LYS A 38 12.17 0.94 -12.49
CA LYS A 38 10.97 0.08 -12.52
C LYS A 38 10.45 -0.10 -13.96
N ASN A 39 10.33 0.99 -14.72
CA ASN A 39 9.87 0.94 -16.11
C ASN A 39 10.87 0.26 -17.05
N LEU A 40 12.17 0.40 -16.78
CA LEU A 40 13.22 -0.29 -17.54
C LEU A 40 13.44 -1.75 -17.11
N GLY A 41 12.66 -2.27 -16.16
CA GLY A 41 12.81 -3.64 -15.65
C GLY A 41 14.11 -3.87 -14.87
N LEU A 42 14.80 -2.81 -14.46
CA LEU A 42 16.06 -2.87 -13.71
C LEU A 42 15.84 -3.04 -12.21
N GLU A 43 14.59 -3.00 -11.75
CA GLU A 43 14.24 -3.20 -10.36
C GLU A 43 14.03 -4.69 -10.06
N LYS A 44 14.91 -5.26 -9.20
CA LYS A 44 14.67 -6.58 -8.61
C LYS A 44 13.49 -6.44 -7.65
N ARG A 45 12.31 -6.94 -8.03
CA ARG A 45 11.15 -7.00 -7.13
C ARG A 45 11.57 -7.71 -5.84
N LYS A 46 11.44 -7.03 -4.71
CA LYS A 46 11.61 -7.60 -3.38
C LYS A 46 10.47 -8.58 -3.12
N LYS A 47 10.57 -9.80 -3.63
CA LYS A 47 9.51 -10.82 -3.52
C LYS A 47 9.16 -11.15 -2.06
N TYR A 48 10.13 -11.03 -1.16
CA TYR A 48 10.00 -11.40 0.26
C TYR A 48 10.04 -10.22 1.25
N SER A 49 10.21 -8.99 0.76
CA SER A 49 10.24 -7.78 1.59
C SER A 49 9.46 -6.63 0.98
N CYS A 50 8.38 -6.97 0.25
CA CYS A 50 7.41 -5.99 -0.20
C CYS A 50 6.51 -5.62 0.97
N GLU A 51 6.48 -4.33 1.31
CA GLU A 51 5.49 -3.76 2.21
C GLU A 51 4.26 -3.36 1.38
N TYR A 52 3.08 -3.70 1.87
CA TYR A 52 1.79 -3.37 1.26
C TYR A 52 1.00 -2.52 2.24
N ASN A 53 0.43 -1.43 1.74
CA ASN A 53 -0.24 -0.40 2.53
C ASN A 53 -1.69 -0.18 2.05
N ASP A 54 -2.19 -1.04 1.18
CA ASP A 54 -3.52 -0.96 0.56
C ASP A 54 -4.67 -1.18 1.55
N LEU A 55 -4.38 -1.80 2.69
CA LEU A 55 -5.32 -2.01 3.78
C LEU A 55 -5.10 -1.07 4.97
N ASP A 56 -4.09 -0.19 4.93
CA ASP A 56 -3.74 0.71 6.06
C ASP A 56 -4.93 1.59 6.47
N ASP A 57 -5.68 2.07 5.48
CA ASP A 57 -6.86 2.92 5.69
C ASP A 57 -8.02 2.18 6.39
N LEU A 58 -7.98 0.83 6.48
CA LEU A 58 -9.00 0.04 7.18
C LEU A 58 -8.69 -0.14 8.66
N PHE A 59 -7.44 0.05 9.11
CA PHE A 59 -7.06 -0.17 10.49
C PHE A 59 -7.67 0.89 11.41
N GLY A 60 -8.38 0.44 12.45
CA GLY A 60 -8.97 1.32 13.46
C GLY A 60 -10.22 2.08 13.00
N THR A 61 -10.81 1.71 11.86
CA THR A 61 -12.00 2.37 11.32
C THR A 61 -13.31 1.97 11.99
N TRP A 62 -13.35 0.83 12.69
CA TRP A 62 -14.59 0.32 13.26
C TRP A 62 -15.00 1.09 14.51
N SER A 63 -16.26 1.50 14.53
CA SER A 63 -16.93 1.91 15.75
C SER A 63 -17.12 0.73 16.71
N LYS A 64 -17.36 1.05 17.99
CA LYS A 64 -17.63 0.04 19.01
C LYS A 64 -18.89 -0.80 18.69
N ASP A 65 -19.88 -0.18 18.05
CA ASP A 65 -21.12 -0.86 17.66
C ASP A 65 -20.91 -1.82 16.49
N GLU A 66 -20.13 -1.42 15.49
CA GLU A 66 -19.74 -2.30 14.37
C GLU A 66 -18.91 -3.48 14.88
N PHE A 67 -17.96 -3.22 15.77
CA PHE A 67 -17.19 -4.27 16.44
C PHE A 67 -18.12 -5.26 17.14
N ASN A 68 -19.02 -4.80 18.01
CA ASN A 68 -19.93 -5.68 18.75
C ASN A 68 -20.84 -6.49 17.81
N ARG A 69 -21.38 -5.86 16.76
CA ARG A 69 -22.25 -6.53 15.78
C ARG A 69 -21.51 -7.67 15.06
N ILE A 70 -20.29 -7.42 14.61
CA ILE A 70 -19.50 -8.40 13.86
C ILE A 70 -18.99 -9.50 14.80
N HIS A 71 -18.48 -9.12 15.99
CA HIS A 71 -17.95 -10.05 16.97
C HIS A 71 -19.03 -11.04 17.47
N ASN A 72 -20.22 -10.54 17.81
CA ASN A 72 -21.34 -11.38 18.22
C ASN A 72 -21.77 -12.40 17.15
N LYS A 73 -21.62 -12.05 15.87
CA LYS A 73 -21.92 -12.98 14.77
C LYS A 73 -20.85 -14.06 14.66
N ILE A 74 -19.57 -13.67 14.69
CA ILE A 74 -18.45 -14.61 14.65
C ILE A 74 -18.51 -15.59 15.82
N ASP A 75 -18.82 -15.11 17.03
CA ASP A 75 -18.89 -15.98 18.21
C ASP A 75 -19.97 -17.06 18.09
N ARG A 76 -21.11 -16.75 17.45
CA ARG A 76 -22.14 -17.75 17.16
C ARG A 76 -21.66 -18.80 16.16
N GLU A 77 -20.88 -18.39 15.17
CA GLU A 77 -20.34 -19.27 14.13
C GLU A 77 -19.14 -20.12 14.60
N ARG A 78 -18.54 -19.80 15.75
CA ARG A 78 -17.49 -20.62 16.39
C ARG A 78 -18.04 -21.84 17.12
N GLY A 79 -19.35 -21.89 17.34
CA GLY A 79 -20.01 -23.09 17.83
C GLY A 79 -19.80 -24.23 16.84
N ILE A 80 -19.18 -25.30 17.30
CA ILE A 80 -19.08 -26.54 16.53
C ILE A 80 -20.49 -27.13 16.45
N ASP A 81 -20.99 -27.28 15.23
CA ASP A 81 -22.19 -28.08 14.97
C ASP A 81 -21.77 -29.56 14.84
N PRO A 82 -22.15 -30.43 15.79
CA PRO A 82 -21.81 -31.84 15.74
C PRO A 82 -22.41 -32.58 14.52
N GLU A 83 -23.47 -32.05 13.92
CA GLU A 83 -24.07 -32.61 12.71
C GLU A 83 -23.26 -32.29 11.45
N LEU A 84 -22.54 -31.17 11.41
CA LEU A 84 -21.63 -30.81 10.31
C LEU A 84 -20.27 -31.53 10.37
N TRP A 85 -19.95 -32.18 11.50
CA TRP A 85 -18.67 -32.87 11.72
C TRP A 85 -18.71 -34.40 11.62
N LYS A 86 -19.88 -34.97 11.30
CA LYS A 86 -20.02 -36.39 10.92
C LYS A 86 -19.72 -36.60 9.44
#